data_AF-A0A259C875-F1
#
_entry.id   AF-A0A259C875-F1
#
_cell.length_a   1.000
_cell.length_b   1.000
_cell.length_c   1.000
_cell.angle_alpha   90.00
_cell.angle_beta   90.00
_cell.angle_gamma   90.00
#
_symmetry.space_group_name_H-M   'P 1'
#
loop_
_entity.id
_entity.type
_entity.pdbx_description
1 polymer ?
#
loop_
_entity_poly.entity_id
_entity_poly.type
_entity_poly.pdbx_seq_one_letter_code
_entity_poly.pdbx_strand_id
1 'polypeptide(L)'
;RALALGAVDCYAKSGGGMGLDDAGMLAQMIREAAKVRFSPRAPAAAPSTITRIAAEVRGTLADRPALIAIGSSTGGVEALQTVLSGFPADCPPTLIVQHINARFAPAVARTLDQSCPPKIMIAEPDMPLKDGHVYLAPGDDRHLSIGGSSTFHCKLRSGEPVSGHMPSVDVLFASVAEIARTIAQDEATCTVFGMPRAAINLGAARIVAPLGSIARHAFSKAA
;
A
#
# COMPACT_ATOMS: atom_id res chain seq x y z
N ARG A 1 -9.33 -14.10 0.25
CA ARG A 1 -10.45 -14.23 -0.71
C ARG A 1 -11.62 -13.31 -0.36
N ALA A 2 -12.14 -13.30 0.88
CA ALA A 2 -13.24 -12.40 1.27
C ALA A 2 -12.92 -10.90 1.06
N LEU A 3 -11.72 -10.43 1.42
CA LEU A 3 -11.30 -9.03 1.19
C LEU A 3 -11.39 -8.62 -0.29
N ALA A 4 -10.93 -9.48 -1.20
CA ALA A 4 -11.04 -9.26 -2.65
C ALA A 4 -12.48 -9.34 -3.20
N LEU A 5 -13.42 -9.84 -2.40
CA LEU A 5 -14.85 -9.94 -2.73
C LEU A 5 -15.69 -8.87 -2.03
N GLY A 6 -15.06 -7.87 -1.38
CA GLY A 6 -15.74 -6.75 -0.75
C GLY A 6 -15.84 -6.80 0.78
N ALA A 7 -15.15 -7.75 1.44
CA ALA A 7 -14.99 -7.63 2.89
C ALA A 7 -14.11 -6.42 3.23
N VAL A 8 -14.55 -5.62 4.19
CA VAL A 8 -13.93 -4.34 4.56
C VAL A 8 -12.56 -4.54 5.24
N ASP A 9 -12.49 -5.52 6.14
CA ASP A 9 -11.31 -5.82 6.94
C ASP A 9 -11.36 -7.25 7.49
N CYS A 10 -10.28 -7.70 8.11
CA CYS A 10 -10.19 -9.00 8.75
C CYS A 10 -9.58 -8.92 10.15
N TYR A 11 -10.27 -9.51 11.13
CA TYR A 11 -9.78 -9.63 12.49
C TYR A 11 -9.38 -11.08 12.79
N ALA A 12 -8.14 -11.27 13.25
CA ALA A 12 -7.69 -12.57 13.75
C ALA A 12 -7.99 -12.65 15.25
N LYS A 13 -8.70 -13.71 15.68
CA LYS A 13 -8.89 -13.98 17.12
C LYS A 13 -7.51 -14.10 17.80
N SER A 14 -7.34 -13.42 18.93
CA SER A 14 -6.17 -13.56 19.79
C SER A 14 -5.97 -15.03 20.18
N GLY A 15 -4.74 -15.52 20.10
CA GLY A 15 -4.44 -16.92 20.34
C GLY A 15 -4.48 -17.26 21.83
N GLY A 16 -5.45 -18.08 22.25
CA GLY A 16 -5.30 -19.11 23.29
C GLY A 16 -5.07 -18.72 24.76
N GLY A 17 -5.02 -17.44 25.14
CA GLY A 17 -4.90 -17.00 26.54
C GLY A 17 -6.23 -16.55 27.15
N MET A 18 -6.40 -16.71 28.47
CA MET A 18 -7.57 -16.30 29.28
C MET A 18 -7.77 -14.76 29.39
N GLY A 19 -7.67 -14.03 28.27
CA GLY A 19 -7.91 -12.59 28.21
C GLY A 19 -8.36 -12.17 26.82
N LEU A 20 -9.57 -11.62 26.72
CA LEU A 20 -10.14 -11.01 25.52
C LEU A 20 -9.69 -9.54 25.37
N ASP A 21 -8.53 -9.17 25.92
CA ASP A 21 -8.05 -7.79 25.80
C ASP A 21 -7.20 -7.65 24.54
N ASP A 22 -7.82 -7.11 23.49
CA ASP A 22 -7.17 -6.75 22.24
C ASP A 22 -6.83 -5.26 22.16
N ALA A 23 -6.75 -4.59 23.33
CA ALA A 23 -6.55 -3.15 23.45
C ALA A 23 -7.59 -2.31 22.67
N GLY A 24 -8.79 -2.87 22.44
CA GLY A 24 -9.87 -2.21 21.71
C GLY A 24 -9.68 -2.23 20.18
N MET A 25 -8.76 -3.03 19.65
CA MET A 25 -8.49 -3.16 18.22
C MET A 25 -9.76 -3.53 17.44
N LEU A 26 -10.51 -4.55 17.89
CA LEU A 26 -11.76 -4.93 17.25
C LEU A 26 -12.79 -3.80 17.28
N ALA A 27 -12.91 -3.10 18.41
CA ALA A 27 -13.83 -1.98 18.54
C ALA A 27 -13.47 -0.84 17.58
N GLN A 28 -12.17 -0.58 17.37
CA GLN A 28 -11.69 0.37 16.37
C GLN A 28 -12.00 -0.11 14.95
N MET A 29 -11.75 -1.38 14.62
CA MET A 29 -12.09 -1.95 13.32
C MET A 29 -13.59 -1.84 13.02
N ILE A 30 -14.46 -2.06 14.01
CA ILE A 30 -15.91 -1.88 13.88
C ILE A 30 -16.25 -0.41 13.61
N ARG A 31 -15.64 0.53 14.33
CA ARG A 31 -15.85 1.97 14.12
C ARG A 31 -15.40 2.42 12.74
N GLU A 32 -14.29 1.90 12.21
CA GLU A 32 -13.84 2.20 10.85
C GLU A 32 -14.74 1.55 9.81
N ALA A 33 -15.17 0.30 10.03
CA ALA A 33 -16.11 -0.39 9.16
C ALA A 33 -17.46 0.35 9.05
N ALA A 34 -17.93 0.97 10.14
CA ALA A 34 -19.16 1.77 10.15
C ALA A 34 -19.08 3.04 9.29
N LYS A 35 -17.88 3.52 8.97
CA LYS A 35 -17.66 4.71 8.12
C LYS A 35 -17.54 4.37 6.63
N VAL A 36 -17.51 3.08 6.29
CA VAL A 36 -17.29 2.63 4.91
C VAL A 36 -18.44 3.06 4.02
N ARG A 37 -18.08 3.69 2.91
CA ARG A 37 -19.02 3.98 1.83
C ARG A 37 -18.92 2.88 0.79
N PHE A 38 -19.97 2.05 0.72
CA PHE A 38 -20.10 1.08 -0.36
C PHE A 38 -20.58 1.81 -1.62
N SER A 39 -19.66 2.12 -2.52
CA SER A 39 -20.05 2.47 -3.89
C SER A 39 -20.45 1.19 -4.62
N PRO A 40 -21.56 1.18 -5.38
CA PRO A 40 -21.81 0.09 -6.31
C PRO A 40 -20.58 -0.01 -7.21
N ARG A 41 -19.99 -1.22 -7.29
CA ARG A 41 -18.83 -1.49 -8.14
C ARG A 41 -19.18 -0.99 -9.54
N ALA A 42 -18.65 0.16 -9.92
CA ALA A 42 -18.72 0.59 -11.30
C ALA A 42 -18.17 -0.57 -12.12
N PRO A 43 -18.84 -0.99 -13.21
CA PRO A 43 -18.29 -2.03 -14.07
C PRO A 43 -16.86 -1.64 -14.36
N ALA A 44 -15.92 -2.56 -14.09
CA ALA A 44 -14.49 -2.31 -14.25
C ALA A 44 -14.32 -1.56 -15.57
N ALA A 45 -13.81 -0.33 -15.50
CA ALA A 45 -13.67 0.51 -16.68
C ALA A 45 -13.02 -0.35 -17.76
N ALA A 46 -13.63 -0.39 -18.95
CA ALA A 46 -13.23 -1.28 -20.03
C ALA A 46 -11.69 -1.29 -20.16
N PRO A 47 -11.07 -2.46 -20.41
CA PRO A 47 -9.61 -2.64 -20.37
C PRO A 47 -8.83 -1.62 -21.22
N SER A 48 -9.50 -0.96 -22.17
CA SER A 48 -8.98 0.13 -23.00
C SER A 48 -8.37 1.33 -22.25
N THR A 49 -8.78 1.66 -21.03
CA THR A 49 -8.19 2.81 -20.30
C THR A 49 -6.93 2.41 -19.52
N ILE A 50 -6.91 1.21 -18.93
CA ILE A 50 -5.76 0.68 -18.17
C ILE A 50 -4.62 0.30 -19.11
N THR A 51 -4.92 -0.31 -20.27
CA THR A 51 -3.92 -0.63 -21.30
C THR A 51 -3.27 0.62 -21.91
N ARG A 52 -3.99 1.75 -21.98
CA ARG A 52 -3.41 3.03 -22.44
C ARG A 52 -2.46 3.65 -21.41
N ILE A 53 -2.74 3.52 -20.11
CA ILE A 53 -1.84 4.02 -19.05
C ILE A 53 -0.50 3.27 -19.12
N ALA A 54 -0.49 1.94 -19.24
CA ALA A 54 0.76 1.18 -19.38
C ALA A 54 1.56 1.55 -20.65
N ALA A 55 0.89 1.98 -21.73
CA ALA A 55 1.53 2.42 -22.97
C ALA A 55 2.02 3.88 -22.92
N GLU A 56 1.29 4.78 -22.25
CA GLU A 56 1.66 6.20 -22.06
C GLU A 56 2.69 6.42 -20.93
N VAL A 57 2.81 5.48 -19.99
CA VAL A 57 3.81 5.48 -18.91
C VAL A 57 5.23 5.18 -19.42
N ARG A 58 5.42 4.90 -20.72
CA ARG A 58 6.73 4.83 -21.37
C ARG A 58 7.36 6.23 -21.52
N GLY A 59 7.60 6.90 -20.40
CA GLY A 59 8.54 8.01 -20.30
C GLY A 59 9.97 7.51 -20.50
N THR A 60 10.92 8.44 -20.66
CA THR A 60 12.34 8.07 -20.71
C THR A 60 12.79 7.49 -19.36
N LEU A 61 13.80 6.62 -19.34
CA LEU A 61 14.40 6.06 -18.11
C LEU A 61 14.80 7.13 -17.07
N ALA A 62 15.02 8.37 -17.50
CA ALA A 62 15.36 9.51 -16.65
C ALA A 62 14.15 10.11 -15.90
N ASP A 63 12.91 9.84 -16.35
CA ASP A 63 11.69 10.47 -15.83
C ASP A 63 10.94 9.58 -14.81
N ARG A 64 11.33 8.31 -14.68
CA ARG A 64 10.70 7.35 -13.75
C ARG A 64 11.11 7.64 -12.30
N PRO A 65 10.22 7.48 -11.31
CA PRO A 65 10.63 7.57 -9.92
C PRO A 65 11.65 6.47 -9.61
N ALA A 66 12.63 6.75 -8.74
CA ALA A 66 13.62 5.75 -8.32
C ALA A 66 13.00 4.64 -7.46
N LEU A 67 11.87 4.94 -6.80
CA LEU A 67 11.17 4.07 -5.86
C LEU A 67 9.72 4.55 -5.71
N ILE A 68 8.80 3.64 -5.43
CA ILE A 68 7.43 3.94 -4.99
C ILE A 68 7.23 3.41 -3.57
N ALA A 69 6.60 4.18 -2.69
CA ALA A 69 6.20 3.73 -1.35
C ALA A 69 4.70 3.93 -1.16
N ILE A 70 4.01 2.91 -0.65
CA ILE A 70 2.56 2.92 -0.44
C ILE A 70 2.25 2.56 1.01
N GLY A 71 1.47 3.42 1.66
CA GLY A 71 0.84 3.15 2.95
C GLY A 71 -0.64 2.85 2.77
N SER A 72 -1.19 1.90 3.51
CA SER A 72 -2.61 1.51 3.43
C SER A 72 -3.11 0.84 4.71
N SER A 73 -4.42 0.88 4.94
CA SER A 73 -5.09 0.31 6.12
C SER A 73 -6.45 -0.31 5.70
N THR A 74 -7.54 -0.08 6.43
CA THR A 74 -8.88 -0.59 6.08
C THR A 74 -9.29 -0.29 4.63
N GLY A 75 -9.79 -1.30 3.90
CA GLY A 75 -10.07 -1.21 2.46
C GLY A 75 -8.85 -1.12 1.54
N GLY A 76 -7.63 -1.08 2.11
CA GLY A 76 -6.39 -0.90 1.38
C GLY A 76 -6.06 -2.03 0.41
N VAL A 77 -6.44 -3.27 0.71
CA VAL A 77 -6.15 -4.42 -0.19
C VAL A 77 -6.84 -4.27 -1.55
N GLU A 78 -8.09 -3.80 -1.59
CA GLU A 78 -8.80 -3.54 -2.85
C GLU A 78 -8.20 -2.34 -3.61
N ALA A 79 -7.84 -1.28 -2.85
CA ALA A 79 -7.17 -0.12 -3.41
C ALA A 79 -5.82 -0.51 -4.04
N LEU A 80 -5.02 -1.33 -3.35
CA LEU A 80 -3.76 -1.87 -3.84
C LEU A 80 -3.95 -2.68 -5.12
N GLN A 81 -4.96 -3.56 -5.17
CA GLN A 81 -5.26 -4.31 -6.39
C GLN A 81 -5.55 -3.38 -7.57
N THR A 82 -6.34 -2.33 -7.35
CA THR A 82 -6.69 -1.34 -8.39
C THR A 82 -5.45 -0.57 -8.89
N VAL A 83 -4.63 -0.09 -7.96
CA VAL A 83 -3.40 0.67 -8.28
C VAL A 83 -2.38 -0.20 -9.00
N LEU A 84 -2.08 -1.39 -8.45
CA LEU A 84 -1.04 -2.28 -8.98
C LEU A 84 -1.44 -2.96 -10.30
N SER A 85 -2.75 -3.12 -10.57
CA SER A 85 -3.22 -3.56 -11.89
C SER A 85 -2.90 -2.54 -13.00
N GLY A 86 -2.71 -1.27 -12.64
CA GLY A 86 -2.28 -0.21 -13.56
C GLY A 86 -0.77 -0.04 -13.67
N PHE A 87 0.03 -0.80 -12.91
CA PHE A 87 1.49 -0.73 -12.98
C PHE A 87 2.02 -1.53 -14.18
N PRO A 88 3.07 -1.05 -14.87
CA PRO A 88 3.76 -1.85 -15.87
C PRO A 88 4.61 -2.94 -15.19
N ALA A 89 4.93 -4.01 -15.93
CA ALA A 89 5.70 -5.15 -15.39
C ALA A 89 7.15 -4.76 -14.99
N ASP A 90 7.68 -3.68 -15.55
CA ASP A 90 8.99 -3.07 -15.27
C ASP A 90 8.88 -1.81 -14.39
N CYS A 91 7.83 -1.70 -13.57
CA CYS A 91 7.65 -0.57 -12.65
C CYS A 91 8.87 -0.39 -11.72
N PRO A 92 9.18 0.82 -11.23
CA PRO A 92 10.21 1.00 -10.21
C PRO A 92 9.93 0.15 -8.97
N PRO A 93 10.99 -0.16 -8.18
CA PRO A 93 10.83 -0.90 -6.94
C PRO A 93 9.78 -0.24 -6.06
N THR A 94 8.83 -1.04 -5.58
CA THR A 94 7.68 -0.54 -4.81
C THR A 94 7.65 -1.18 -3.44
N LEU A 95 7.55 -0.39 -2.37
CA LEU A 95 7.38 -0.88 -1.00
C LEU A 95 5.97 -0.59 -0.51
N ILE A 96 5.37 -1.54 0.19
CA ILE A 96 4.01 -1.40 0.69
C ILE A 96 3.98 -1.73 2.18
N VAL A 97 3.49 -0.80 2.99
CA VAL A 97 2.97 -1.08 4.33
C VAL A 97 1.44 -1.07 4.24
N GLN A 98 0.86 -2.24 4.47
CA GLN A 98 -0.57 -2.43 4.68
C GLN A 98 -0.76 -2.83 6.14
N HIS A 99 -1.56 -2.09 6.90
CA HIS A 99 -1.97 -2.52 8.23
C HIS A 99 -2.89 -3.74 8.08
N ILE A 100 -2.30 -4.92 8.20
CA ILE A 100 -2.98 -6.21 8.18
C ILE A 100 -2.21 -7.15 9.12
N ASN A 101 -2.93 -8.08 9.74
CA ASN A 101 -2.29 -9.08 10.58
C ASN A 101 -1.29 -9.94 9.78
N ALA A 102 -0.12 -10.24 10.36
CA ALA A 102 0.94 -11.05 9.75
C ALA A 102 0.45 -12.37 9.14
N ARG A 103 -0.56 -13.00 9.74
CA ARG A 103 -1.13 -14.27 9.26
C ARG A 103 -1.78 -14.16 7.88
N PHE A 104 -2.21 -12.97 7.48
CA PHE A 104 -2.88 -12.73 6.20
C PHE A 104 -1.97 -12.11 5.14
N ALA A 105 -0.86 -11.48 5.53
CA ALA A 105 0.03 -10.79 4.58
C ALA A 105 0.51 -11.72 3.43
N PRO A 106 0.98 -12.96 3.66
CA PRO A 106 1.40 -13.85 2.57
C PRO A 106 0.27 -14.18 1.58
N ALA A 107 -0.96 -14.35 2.08
CA ALA A 107 -2.13 -14.62 1.24
C ALA A 107 -2.52 -13.41 0.38
N VAL A 108 -2.39 -12.19 0.93
CA VAL A 108 -2.59 -10.95 0.18
C VAL A 108 -1.53 -10.79 -0.90
N ALA A 109 -0.25 -10.91 -0.56
CA ALA A 109 0.85 -10.83 -1.52
C ALA A 109 0.65 -11.81 -2.69
N ARG A 110 0.32 -13.07 -2.39
CA ARG A 110 0.04 -14.10 -3.41
C ARG A 110 -1.14 -13.74 -4.32
N THR A 111 -2.21 -13.17 -3.75
CA THR A 111 -3.39 -12.77 -4.54
C THR A 111 -3.05 -11.63 -5.48
N LEU A 112 -2.29 -10.64 -5.01
CA LEU A 112 -1.84 -9.51 -5.82
C LEU A 112 -0.87 -9.97 -6.92
N ASP A 113 0.13 -10.81 -6.59
CA ASP A 113 1.11 -11.37 -7.55
C ASP A 113 0.44 -12.14 -8.70
N GLN A 114 -0.69 -12.79 -8.43
CA GLN A 114 -1.45 -13.53 -9.45
C GLN A 114 -2.34 -12.64 -10.34
N SER A 115 -2.60 -11.40 -9.93
CA SER A 115 -3.59 -10.53 -10.58
C SER A 115 -3.01 -9.23 -11.14
N CYS A 116 -1.74 -8.91 -10.85
CA CYS A 116 -1.07 -7.68 -11.25
C CYS A 116 0.17 -7.97 -12.11
N PRO A 117 0.58 -7.06 -13.00
CA PRO A 117 1.77 -7.26 -13.85
C PRO A 117 3.13 -7.35 -13.10
N PRO A 118 3.41 -6.55 -12.05
CA PRO A 118 4.67 -6.64 -11.31
C PRO A 118 4.81 -7.95 -10.51
N LYS A 119 6.05 -8.32 -10.18
CA LYS A 119 6.33 -9.40 -9.24
C LYS A 119 6.08 -8.93 -7.81
N ILE A 120 5.17 -9.58 -7.08
CA ILE A 120 4.76 -9.14 -5.74
C ILE A 120 5.14 -10.20 -4.70
N MET A 121 5.80 -9.77 -3.62
CA MET A 121 6.28 -10.68 -2.58
C MET A 121 6.30 -10.05 -1.19
N ILE A 122 6.44 -10.87 -0.16
CA ILE A 122 6.71 -10.41 1.20
C ILE A 122 8.15 -9.91 1.26
N ALA A 123 8.35 -8.75 1.88
CA ALA A 123 9.67 -8.19 2.11
C ALA A 123 10.46 -9.10 3.06
N GLU A 124 11.72 -9.34 2.72
CA GLU A 124 12.69 -10.03 3.57
C GLU A 124 13.84 -9.08 3.94
N PRO A 125 14.53 -9.32 5.07
CA PRO A 125 15.66 -8.49 5.46
C PRO A 125 16.75 -8.47 4.38
N ASP A 126 17.29 -7.28 4.12
CA ASP A 126 18.42 -7.02 3.24
C ASP A 126 18.17 -7.42 1.76
N MET A 127 16.91 -7.66 1.39
CA MET A 127 16.52 -7.97 0.01
C MET A 127 16.77 -6.75 -0.89
N PRO A 128 17.55 -6.88 -1.98
CA PRO A 128 17.81 -5.76 -2.88
C PRO A 128 16.54 -5.35 -3.61
N LEU A 129 16.33 -4.03 -3.71
CA LEU A 129 15.19 -3.47 -4.44
C LEU A 129 15.45 -3.50 -5.94
N LYS A 130 14.53 -4.09 -6.69
CA LYS A 130 14.63 -4.29 -8.14
C LYS A 130 13.43 -3.69 -8.87
N ASP A 131 13.69 -3.19 -10.08
CA ASP A 131 12.61 -2.86 -11.02
C ASP A 131 11.74 -4.10 -11.29
N GLY A 132 10.46 -3.86 -11.54
CA GLY A 132 9.40 -4.85 -11.70
C GLY A 132 8.97 -5.55 -10.41
N HIS A 133 9.46 -5.13 -9.24
CA HIS A 133 9.19 -5.80 -7.96
C HIS A 133 8.44 -4.90 -6.96
N VAL A 134 7.50 -5.53 -6.25
CA VAL A 134 6.70 -4.94 -5.18
C VAL A 134 6.90 -5.77 -3.90
N TYR A 135 7.26 -5.09 -2.81
CA TYR A 135 7.61 -5.68 -1.54
C TYR A 135 6.59 -5.27 -0.47
N LEU A 136 5.80 -6.23 -0.01
CA LEU A 136 4.79 -6.04 1.04
C LEU A 136 5.40 -6.33 2.41
N ALA A 137 5.22 -5.41 3.36
CA ALA A 137 5.65 -5.62 4.73
C ALA A 137 4.98 -6.87 5.34
N PRO A 138 5.72 -7.70 6.09
CA PRO A 138 5.24 -8.99 6.58
C PRO A 138 4.10 -8.91 7.61
N GLY A 139 3.86 -7.75 8.23
CA GLY A 139 2.81 -7.60 9.23
C GLY A 139 3.18 -8.13 10.63
N ASP A 140 4.46 -8.44 10.85
CA ASP A 140 5.01 -9.00 12.09
C ASP A 140 5.56 -7.90 13.02
N ASP A 141 6.46 -8.27 13.93
CA ASP A 141 7.10 -7.41 14.92
C ASP A 141 8.18 -6.48 14.34
N ARG A 142 8.15 -6.21 13.03
CA ARG A 142 9.17 -5.43 12.33
C ARG A 142 8.58 -4.32 11.47
N HIS A 143 9.28 -3.19 11.45
CA HIS A 143 9.04 -2.12 10.50
C HIS A 143 9.81 -2.35 9.20
N LEU A 144 9.14 -2.07 8.08
CA LEU A 144 9.76 -2.00 6.77
C LEU A 144 10.22 -0.56 6.50
N SER A 145 11.48 -0.42 6.11
CA SER A 145 12.14 0.82 5.71
C SER A 145 13.10 0.54 4.56
N ILE A 146 13.62 1.59 3.94
CA ILE A 146 14.74 1.44 3.00
C ILE A 146 16.09 1.55 3.70
N GLY A 147 17.07 0.82 3.19
CA GLY A 147 18.50 1.00 3.50
C GLY A 147 19.32 1.19 2.23
N GLY A 148 20.52 1.73 2.37
CA GLY A 148 21.45 2.01 1.27
C GLY A 148 21.35 3.42 0.71
N SER A 149 22.43 3.89 0.07
CA SER A 149 22.53 5.23 -0.54
C SER A 149 22.63 5.19 -2.07
N SER A 150 23.26 4.15 -2.62
CA SER A 150 23.41 3.95 -4.08
C SER A 150 22.67 2.71 -4.59
N THR A 151 22.57 1.66 -3.76
CA THR A 151 21.78 0.46 -4.03
C THR A 151 20.84 0.24 -2.85
N PHE A 152 19.54 0.36 -3.10
CA PHE A 152 18.54 0.23 -2.05
C PHE A 152 18.24 -1.22 -1.72
N HIS A 153 17.95 -1.50 -0.46
CA HIS A 153 17.48 -2.79 0.02
C HIS A 153 16.37 -2.63 1.07
N CYS A 154 15.55 -3.67 1.23
CA CYS A 154 14.57 -3.79 2.29
C CYS A 154 15.27 -3.86 3.64
N LYS A 155 14.96 -2.91 4.53
CA LYS A 155 15.43 -2.92 5.92
C LYS A 155 14.25 -3.24 6.83
N LEU A 156 14.21 -4.48 7.31
CA LEU A 156 13.27 -4.95 8.32
C LEU A 156 13.91 -4.92 9.70
N ARG A 157 13.35 -4.12 10.62
CA ARG A 157 13.87 -3.96 11.98
C ARG A 157 12.75 -4.00 13.00
N SER A 158 12.96 -4.75 14.07
CA SER A 158 12.09 -4.70 15.25
C SER A 158 12.24 -3.35 15.95
N GLY A 159 11.19 -2.93 16.66
CA GLY A 159 11.16 -1.67 17.38
C GLY A 159 9.90 -1.56 18.23
N GLU A 160 9.60 -0.36 18.68
CA GLU A 160 8.33 -0.04 19.34
C GLU A 160 7.27 0.37 18.30
N PRO A 161 5.97 0.13 18.55
CA PRO A 161 4.92 0.59 17.65
C PRO A 161 4.99 2.11 17.42
N VAL A 162 5.00 2.51 16.15
CA VAL A 162 4.98 3.93 15.75
C VAL A 162 3.60 4.29 15.27
N SER A 163 3.01 5.32 15.88
CA SER A 163 1.60 5.70 15.68
C SER A 163 0.63 4.55 15.98
N GLY A 164 0.99 3.70 16.96
CA GLY A 164 0.19 2.56 17.41
C GLY A 164 0.20 1.36 16.47
N HIS A 165 1.07 1.33 15.45
CA HIS A 165 1.08 0.26 14.44
C HIS A 165 2.47 -0.36 14.26
N MET A 166 2.47 -1.64 13.91
CA MET A 166 3.65 -2.38 13.49
C MET A 166 3.23 -3.43 12.44
N PRO A 167 3.76 -3.37 11.20
CA PRO A 167 4.59 -2.32 10.62
C PRO A 167 3.87 -0.96 10.57
N SER A 168 4.64 0.13 10.50
CA SER A 168 4.12 1.50 10.54
C SER A 168 4.38 2.18 9.19
N VAL A 169 3.35 2.81 8.65
CA VAL A 169 3.45 3.61 7.42
C VAL A 169 4.43 4.77 7.63
N ASP A 170 4.44 5.38 8.81
CA ASP A 170 5.29 6.53 9.11
C ASP A 170 6.77 6.15 9.06
N VAL A 171 7.13 4.95 9.51
CA VAL A 171 8.51 4.46 9.44
C VAL A 171 8.95 4.25 7.99
N LEU A 172 8.08 3.65 7.15
CA LEU A 172 8.37 3.52 5.72
C LEU A 172 8.54 4.91 5.09
N PHE A 173 7.61 5.81 5.34
CA PHE A 173 7.56 7.12 4.70
C PHE A 173 8.73 8.01 5.12
N ALA A 174 9.09 8.01 6.42
CA ALA A 174 10.28 8.68 6.92
C ALA A 174 11.56 8.18 6.24
N SER A 175 11.66 6.87 5.95
CA SER A 175 12.83 6.31 5.28
C SER A 175 12.96 6.72 3.82
N VAL A 176 11.86 7.10 3.15
CA VAL A 176 11.85 7.44 1.72
C VAL A 176 11.62 8.93 1.45
N ALA A 177 11.48 9.77 2.48
CA ALA A 177 11.06 11.17 2.36
C ALA A 177 11.93 12.00 1.40
N GLU A 178 13.24 11.74 1.37
CA GLU A 178 14.20 12.46 0.53
C GLU A 178 14.20 12.01 -0.95
N ILE A 179 13.57 10.87 -1.27
CA ILE A 179 13.67 10.24 -2.59
C ILE A 179 12.32 9.93 -3.25
N ALA A 180 11.23 9.93 -2.49
CA ALA A 180 9.91 9.55 -2.96
C ALA A 180 8.95 10.74 -3.06
N ARG A 181 8.05 10.69 -4.04
CA ARG A 181 6.88 11.56 -4.06
C ARG A 181 5.74 10.93 -3.28
N THR A 182 4.98 11.76 -2.58
CA THR A 182 3.85 11.34 -1.78
C THR A 182 2.53 11.64 -2.50
N ILE A 183 1.70 10.61 -2.67
CA ILE A 183 0.37 10.72 -3.27
C ILE A 183 -0.64 10.22 -2.25
N ALA A 184 -1.60 11.06 -1.87
CA ALA A 184 -2.75 10.66 -1.08
C ALA A 184 -3.96 10.38 -1.99
N GLN A 185 -4.71 9.33 -1.68
CA GLN A 185 -5.99 9.08 -2.33
C GLN A 185 -7.01 10.17 -1.95
N ASP A 186 -7.84 10.60 -2.89
CA ASP A 186 -8.92 11.56 -2.62
C ASP A 186 -10.07 10.95 -1.79
N GLU A 187 -10.88 11.82 -1.18
CA GLU A 187 -12.01 11.40 -0.35
C GLU A 187 -13.12 10.70 -1.15
N ALA A 188 -13.31 11.11 -2.41
CA ALA A 188 -14.40 10.63 -3.24
C ALA A 188 -14.26 9.13 -3.59
N THR A 189 -13.03 8.66 -3.74
CA THR A 189 -12.76 7.27 -4.13
C THR A 189 -12.26 6.40 -2.97
N CYS A 190 -12.05 6.96 -1.78
CA CYS A 190 -11.51 6.24 -0.63
C CYS A 190 -12.59 5.50 0.17
N THR A 191 -12.35 4.22 0.44
CA THR A 191 -13.22 3.37 1.27
C THR A 191 -13.35 3.91 2.69
N VAL A 192 -12.22 4.32 3.29
CA VAL A 192 -12.14 4.96 4.61
C VAL A 192 -11.14 6.12 4.54
N PHE A 193 -11.65 7.35 4.49
CA PHE A 193 -10.83 8.56 4.36
C PHE A 193 -10.20 9.01 5.70
N GLY A 194 -9.50 8.08 6.36
CA GLY A 194 -8.75 8.32 7.60
C GLY A 194 -7.29 8.67 7.32
N MET A 195 -6.50 7.67 6.91
CA MET A 195 -5.07 7.85 6.66
C MET A 195 -4.77 8.86 5.53
N PRO A 196 -5.48 8.88 4.38
CA PRO A 196 -5.23 9.91 3.37
C PRO A 196 -5.51 11.33 3.87
N ARG A 197 -6.56 11.51 4.68
CA ARG A 197 -6.89 12.80 5.32
C ARG A 197 -5.77 13.27 6.26
N ALA A 198 -5.21 12.36 7.05
CA ALA A 198 -4.09 12.68 7.94
C ALA A 198 -2.86 13.14 7.15
N ALA A 199 -2.50 12.43 6.07
CA ALA A 199 -1.38 12.80 5.21
C ALA A 199 -1.58 14.17 4.54
N ILE A 200 -2.80 14.51 4.13
CA ILE A 200 -3.14 15.81 3.55
C ILE A 200 -3.04 16.93 4.60
N ASN A 201 -3.63 16.74 5.78
CA ASN A 201 -3.63 17.75 6.84
C ASN A 201 -2.22 18.05 7.38
N LEU A 202 -1.33 17.06 7.33
CA LEU A 202 0.08 17.24 7.69
C LEU A 202 0.91 17.91 6.60
N GLY A 203 0.34 18.19 5.42
CA GLY A 203 1.08 18.66 4.25
C GLY A 203 2.06 17.61 3.69
N ALA A 204 1.97 16.36 4.16
CA ALA A 204 2.84 15.27 3.76
C ALA A 204 2.50 14.74 2.37
N ALA A 205 1.28 14.96 1.87
CA ALA A 205 0.85 14.57 0.53
C ALA A 205 1.13 15.68 -0.50
N ARG A 206 2.02 15.42 -1.46
CA ARG A 206 2.31 16.36 -2.55
C ARG A 206 1.23 16.35 -3.62
N ILE A 207 0.54 15.23 -3.82
CA ILE A 207 -0.55 15.08 -4.78
C ILE A 207 -1.74 14.42 -4.07
N VAL A 208 -2.95 14.89 -4.36
CA VAL A 208 -4.20 14.23 -3.99
C VAL A 208 -4.90 13.78 -5.26
N ALA A 209 -5.22 12.49 -5.38
CA ALA A 209 -5.75 11.93 -6.62
C ALA A 209 -6.80 10.83 -6.40
N PRO A 210 -7.78 10.69 -7.32
CA PRO A 210 -8.72 9.56 -7.30
C PRO A 210 -7.98 8.23 -7.51
N LEU A 211 -8.50 7.15 -6.91
CA LEU A 211 -7.89 5.82 -6.91
C LEU A 211 -7.44 5.36 -8.31
N GLY A 212 -8.31 5.51 -9.30
CA GLY A 212 -8.05 5.10 -10.69
C GLY A 212 -6.98 5.95 -11.42
N SER A 213 -6.58 7.08 -10.84
CA SER A 213 -5.54 7.96 -11.38
C SER A 213 -4.23 7.92 -10.58
N ILE A 214 -4.19 7.29 -9.40
CA ILE A 214 -2.97 7.23 -8.57
C ILE A 214 -1.80 6.63 -9.35
N ALA A 215 -2.02 5.53 -10.06
CA ALA A 215 -0.98 4.91 -10.89
C ALA A 215 -0.42 5.91 -11.91
N ARG A 216 -1.29 6.63 -12.64
CA ARG A 216 -0.86 7.67 -13.58
C ARG A 216 0.01 8.74 -12.91
N HIS A 217 -0.39 9.23 -11.74
CA HIS A 217 0.38 10.24 -11.01
C HIS A 217 1.72 9.71 -10.51
N ALA A 218 1.78 8.44 -10.08
CA ALA A 218 3.02 7.80 -9.64
C ALA A 218 4.08 7.77 -10.74
N PHE A 219 3.67 7.67 -12.01
CA PHE A 219 4.55 7.62 -13.17
C PHE A 219 4.67 8.93 -13.95
N SER A 220 3.90 9.97 -13.62
CA SER A 220 3.94 11.26 -14.31
C SER A 220 5.18 12.09 -13.94
N LYS A 221 5.66 12.95 -14.86
CA LYS A 221 6.74 13.92 -14.59
C LYS A 221 6.43 14.76 -13.36
N ALA A 222 7.45 15.12 -12.58
CA ALA A 222 7.33 16.28 -11.71
C ALA A 222 7.22 17.49 -12.63
N ALA A 223 6.10 18.19 -12.54
CA ALA A 223 6.12 19.61 -12.83
C ALA A 223 7.00 20.31 -11.79
#